data_AF-A0A843FV81-F1
#
_entry.id   AF-A0A843FV81-F1
#
_cell.length_a   1.000
_cell.length_b   1.000
_cell.length_c   1.000
_cell.angle_alpha   90.00
_cell.angle_beta   90.00
_cell.angle_gamma   90.00
#
_symmetry.space_group_name_H-M   'P 1'
#
loop_
_entity.id
_entity.type
_entity.pdbx_description
1 polymer ?
#
loop_
_entity_poly.entity_id
_entity_poly.type
_entity_poly.pdbx_seq_one_letter_code
_entity_poly.pdbx_strand_id
1 'polypeptide(L)'
;MFTESQLSVIHSISKGNDSIPNISESEGLSTPQTYRVVKQLTDMGLVSKKDKIQLERVPLAASLAKALGSAPDIIHPLSGSGLDILAAMTGQMTVPEIVEEIGLDPSRTYSKMRELLDRSMVIKTGHRYSVNLRVWPEFGQLLADLRRYKEVSIEDVPISASVYHAGREETVFSCDRADGYIRTAFSRYGEYGIDFVPGKEYYSTSDREPDLDTVFLHSLYVISKSDDWRLKMFTLIFYCKYKERLSMPALPVVSEMLDVLAGKKVKGWVPLPEMKERAQMYGVDLK
;
A
#
# COMPACT_ATOMS: atom_id res chain seq x y z
N MET A 1 0.65 4.85 -0.68
CA MET A 1 1.78 5.68 -0.21
C MET A 1 2.15 6.68 -1.29
N PHE A 2 2.34 7.96 -0.93
CA PHE A 2 2.86 8.96 -1.87
C PHE A 2 4.38 8.97 -1.83
N THR A 3 5.02 8.97 -2.99
CA THR A 3 6.48 9.15 -3.09
C THR A 3 6.87 10.62 -2.96
N GLU A 4 8.14 10.87 -2.65
CA GLU A 4 8.71 12.23 -2.61
C GLU A 4 8.51 12.95 -3.96
N SER A 5 8.80 12.29 -5.08
CA SER A 5 8.58 12.87 -6.41
C SER A 5 7.11 13.19 -6.69
N GLN A 6 6.16 12.37 -6.24
CA GLN A 6 4.73 12.65 -6.42
C GLN A 6 4.30 13.90 -5.64
N LEU A 7 4.73 14.04 -4.38
CA LEU A 7 4.43 15.23 -3.58
C LEU A 7 5.12 16.48 -4.14
N SER A 8 6.38 16.36 -4.56
CA SER A 8 7.13 17.40 -5.28
C SER A 8 6.40 17.90 -6.52
N VAL A 9 5.93 17.00 -7.38
CA VAL A 9 5.18 17.37 -8.59
C VAL A 9 3.85 18.07 -8.24
N ILE A 10 3.10 17.60 -7.23
CA ILE A 10 1.88 18.28 -6.77
C ILE A 10 2.20 19.70 -6.28
N HIS A 11 3.27 19.85 -5.50
CA HIS A 11 3.73 21.16 -5.01
C HIS A 11 4.13 22.09 -6.16
N SER A 12 4.89 21.58 -7.12
CA SER A 12 5.32 22.32 -8.32
C SER A 12 4.12 22.84 -9.12
N ILE A 13 3.14 21.98 -9.37
CA ILE A 13 1.90 22.35 -10.08
C ILE A 13 1.13 23.41 -9.28
N SER A 14 1.07 23.29 -7.95
CA SER A 14 0.41 24.27 -7.08
C SER A 14 1.06 25.67 -7.13
N LYS A 15 2.36 25.74 -7.48
CA LYS A 15 3.09 26.98 -7.72
C LYS A 15 2.93 27.54 -9.13
N GLY A 16 2.15 26.88 -10.00
CA GLY A 16 1.86 27.32 -11.35
C GLY A 16 2.72 26.68 -12.44
N ASN A 17 3.54 25.67 -12.12
CA ASN A 17 4.26 24.93 -13.14
C ASN A 17 3.31 23.97 -13.87
N ASP A 18 2.95 24.34 -15.09
CA ASP A 18 1.84 23.73 -15.86
C ASP A 18 2.30 22.88 -17.05
N SER A 19 3.60 22.62 -17.18
CA SER A 19 4.19 21.85 -18.28
C SER A 19 5.30 20.92 -17.78
N ILE A 20 5.53 19.82 -18.51
CA ILE A 20 6.58 18.85 -18.15
C ILE A 20 7.96 19.52 -18.03
N PRO A 21 8.41 20.38 -18.98
CA PRO A 21 9.71 21.04 -18.84
C PRO A 21 9.84 21.86 -17.55
N ASN A 22 8.83 22.67 -17.22
CA ASN A 22 8.86 23.53 -16.03
C ASN A 22 8.87 22.70 -14.74
N ILE A 23 8.10 21.61 -14.70
CA ILE A 23 8.08 20.70 -13.54
C ILE A 23 9.41 19.97 -13.41
N SER A 24 9.98 19.50 -14.52
CA SER A 24 11.26 18.80 -14.57
C SER A 24 12.39 19.69 -14.05
N GLU A 25 12.44 20.95 -14.49
CA GLU A 25 13.44 21.93 -14.08
C GLU A 25 13.28 22.32 -12.60
N SER A 26 12.06 22.66 -12.17
CA SER A 26 11.82 23.11 -10.79
C SER A 26 12.09 22.03 -9.74
N GLU A 27 11.77 20.76 -10.04
CA GLU A 27 11.94 19.65 -9.10
C GLU A 27 13.25 18.87 -9.31
N GLY A 28 14.09 19.25 -10.27
CA GLY A 28 15.35 18.56 -10.59
C GLY A 28 15.16 17.12 -11.07
N LEU A 29 13.98 16.80 -11.62
CA LEU A 29 13.65 15.48 -12.17
C LEU A 29 14.06 15.41 -13.64
N SER A 30 14.30 14.21 -14.17
CA SER A 30 14.43 14.04 -15.62
C SER A 30 13.07 14.09 -16.31
N THR A 31 13.04 14.50 -17.59
CA THR A 31 11.80 14.55 -18.39
C THR A 31 11.03 13.22 -18.39
N PRO A 32 11.68 12.04 -18.58
CA PRO A 32 10.97 10.76 -18.54
C PRO A 32 10.39 10.45 -17.15
N GLN A 33 11.11 10.75 -16.07
CA GLN A 33 10.61 10.58 -14.70
C GLN A 33 9.41 11.49 -14.43
N THR A 34 9.48 12.75 -14.86
CA THR A 34 8.39 13.72 -14.74
C THR A 34 7.14 13.23 -15.45
N TYR A 35 7.27 12.74 -16.69
CA TYR A 35 6.16 12.11 -17.42
C TYR A 35 5.54 10.94 -16.65
N ARG A 36 6.38 10.04 -16.11
CA ARG A 36 5.91 8.88 -15.34
C ARG A 36 5.15 9.30 -14.08
N VAL A 37 5.68 10.27 -13.33
CA VAL A 37 5.05 10.75 -12.09
C VAL A 37 3.73 11.48 -12.39
N VAL A 38 3.69 12.35 -13.40
CA VAL A 38 2.46 13.03 -13.82
C VAL A 38 1.41 12.02 -14.27
N LYS A 39 1.80 10.98 -15.02
CA LYS A 39 0.89 9.89 -15.39
C LYS A 39 0.33 9.18 -14.14
N GLN A 40 1.19 8.77 -13.21
CA GLN A 40 0.73 8.15 -11.95
C GLN A 40 -0.24 9.06 -11.18
N LEU A 41 0.04 10.36 -11.11
CA LEU A 41 -0.87 11.31 -10.45
C LEU A 41 -2.19 11.53 -11.21
N THR A 42 -2.20 11.28 -12.52
CA THR A 42 -3.39 11.36 -13.38
C THR A 42 -4.24 10.10 -13.25
N ASP A 43 -3.61 8.92 -13.19
CA ASP A 43 -4.26 7.65 -12.84
C ASP A 43 -4.81 7.73 -11.40
N MET A 44 -4.07 8.43 -10.53
CA MET A 44 -4.53 8.87 -9.22
C MET A 44 -5.50 10.06 -9.26
N GLY A 45 -6.01 10.54 -10.39
CA GLY A 45 -7.09 11.54 -10.47
C GLY A 45 -6.87 12.80 -9.62
N LEU A 46 -5.61 13.11 -9.30
CA LEU A 46 -5.19 14.29 -8.56
C LEU A 46 -4.64 15.36 -9.52
N VAL A 47 -4.26 14.94 -10.72
CA VAL A 47 -3.72 15.78 -11.79
C VAL A 47 -4.47 15.48 -13.08
N SER A 48 -4.65 16.50 -13.91
CA SER A 48 -5.16 16.36 -15.27
C SER A 48 -4.17 16.92 -16.26
N LYS A 49 -4.10 16.29 -17.44
CA LYS A 49 -3.32 16.77 -18.58
C LYS A 49 -4.25 16.92 -19.79
N LYS A 50 -4.92 18.06 -19.86
CA LYS A 50 -5.69 18.48 -21.04
C LYS A 50 -4.78 19.33 -21.94
N ASP A 51 -4.92 20.64 -21.87
CA ASP A 51 -4.02 21.59 -22.56
C ASP A 51 -2.76 21.89 -21.72
N LYS A 52 -2.92 21.86 -20.40
CA LYS A 52 -1.90 22.14 -19.39
C LYS A 52 -2.01 21.11 -18.26
N ILE A 53 -0.92 20.94 -17.53
CA ILE A 53 -0.88 20.12 -16.32
C ILE A 53 -1.43 20.96 -15.18
N GLN A 54 -2.47 20.46 -14.53
CA GLN A 54 -3.13 21.15 -13.42
C GLN A 54 -3.65 20.15 -12.39
N LEU A 55 -3.79 20.59 -11.15
CA LEU A 55 -4.45 19.79 -10.12
C LEU A 55 -5.93 19.62 -10.45
N GLU A 56 -6.45 18.43 -10.22
CA GLU A 56 -7.87 18.15 -10.34
C GLU A 56 -8.68 18.85 -9.25
N ARG A 57 -9.95 19.14 -9.55
CA ARG A 57 -10.86 19.82 -8.61
C ARG A 57 -11.45 18.85 -7.58
N VAL A 58 -10.59 18.08 -6.92
CA VAL A 58 -10.95 17.13 -5.87
C VAL A 58 -10.43 17.59 -4.51
N PRO A 59 -11.15 17.32 -3.40
CA PRO A 59 -10.76 17.80 -2.07
C PRO A 59 -9.32 17.45 -1.69
N LEU A 60 -8.89 16.21 -1.93
CA LEU A 60 -7.55 15.74 -1.60
C LEU A 60 -6.45 16.51 -2.34
N ALA A 61 -6.64 16.83 -3.63
CA ALA A 61 -5.64 17.57 -4.39
C ALA A 61 -5.46 18.99 -3.83
N ALA A 62 -6.56 19.64 -3.46
CA ALA A 62 -6.56 20.96 -2.86
C ALA A 62 -5.91 20.97 -1.46
N SER A 63 -6.25 20.01 -0.59
CA SER A 63 -5.69 19.93 0.76
C SER A 63 -4.22 19.48 0.76
N LEU A 64 -3.81 18.61 -0.16
CA LEU A 64 -2.38 18.29 -0.38
C LEU A 64 -1.60 19.53 -0.80
N ALA A 65 -2.05 20.27 -1.82
CA ALA A 65 -1.37 21.48 -2.27
C ALA A 65 -1.21 22.50 -1.14
N LYS A 66 -2.27 22.70 -0.35
CA LYS A 66 -2.24 23.61 0.80
C LYS A 66 -1.23 23.16 1.86
N ALA A 67 -1.21 21.87 2.21
CA ALA A 67 -0.28 21.35 3.20
C ALA A 67 1.18 21.39 2.70
N LEU A 68 1.43 21.05 1.44
CA LEU A 68 2.78 21.12 0.86
C LEU A 68 3.31 22.56 0.77
N GLY A 69 2.40 23.53 0.66
CA GLY A 69 2.72 24.97 0.69
C GLY A 69 2.98 25.56 2.08
N SER A 70 2.72 24.84 3.18
CA SER A 70 2.74 25.45 4.52
C SER A 70 4.13 25.60 5.13
N ALA A 71 5.13 24.83 4.67
CA ALA A 71 6.51 24.94 5.14
C ALA A 71 7.53 24.44 4.11
N PRO A 72 8.77 24.96 4.12
CA PRO A 72 9.87 24.34 3.40
C PRO A 72 10.15 22.93 3.95
N ASP A 73 10.64 22.03 3.09
CA ASP A 73 11.05 20.66 3.42
C ASP A 73 9.95 19.77 4.05
N ILE A 74 8.68 20.12 3.87
CA ILE A 74 7.55 19.32 4.37
C ILE A 74 7.35 18.02 3.56
N ILE A 75 7.84 17.98 2.33
CA ILE A 75 7.66 16.84 1.41
C ILE A 75 8.31 15.57 1.97
N HIS A 76 9.56 15.67 2.45
CA HIS A 76 10.33 14.51 2.91
C HIS A 76 9.64 13.72 4.04
N PRO A 77 9.21 14.35 5.16
CA PRO A 77 8.51 13.64 6.24
C PRO A 77 7.13 13.13 5.85
N LEU A 78 6.45 13.76 4.89
CA LEU A 78 5.14 13.32 4.41
C LEU A 78 5.22 12.17 3.39
N SER A 79 6.36 12.03 2.72
CA SER A 79 6.60 10.99 1.72
C SER A 79 6.71 9.57 2.32
N GLY A 80 6.55 8.57 1.45
CA GLY A 80 6.53 7.16 1.82
C GLY A 80 5.35 6.86 2.73
N SER A 81 5.65 6.36 3.93
CA SER A 81 4.64 6.04 4.95
C SER A 81 4.20 7.24 5.78
N GLY A 82 4.77 8.43 5.59
CA GLY A 82 4.50 9.61 6.45
C GLY A 82 3.02 10.01 6.49
N LEU A 83 2.42 10.28 5.32
CA LEU A 83 1.00 10.61 5.21
C LEU A 83 0.08 9.48 5.69
N ASP A 84 0.47 8.22 5.42
CA ASP A 84 -0.33 7.05 5.80
C ASP A 84 -0.33 6.86 7.33
N ILE A 85 0.81 7.07 7.98
CA ILE A 85 0.94 7.09 9.44
C ILE A 85 0.08 8.21 10.03
N LEU A 86 0.20 9.44 9.54
CA LEU A 86 -0.60 10.56 10.04
C LEU A 86 -2.10 10.31 9.84
N ALA A 87 -2.52 9.71 8.71
CA ALA A 87 -3.92 9.42 8.42
C ALA A 87 -4.50 8.32 9.32
N ALA A 88 -3.69 7.34 9.70
CA ALA A 88 -4.10 6.28 10.62
C ALA A 88 -4.36 6.80 12.04
N MET A 89 -3.72 7.91 12.44
CA MET A 89 -3.88 8.52 13.75
C MET A 89 -5.24 9.23 13.91
N THR A 90 -6.29 8.46 14.22
CA THR A 90 -7.65 8.96 14.51
C THR A 90 -7.78 9.61 15.90
N GLY A 91 -6.70 9.65 16.67
CA GLY A 91 -6.64 10.19 18.01
C GLY A 91 -5.27 10.01 18.64
N GLN A 92 -5.23 9.67 19.93
CA GLN A 92 -3.99 9.34 20.64
C GLN A 92 -3.68 7.84 20.51
N MET A 93 -2.66 7.50 19.73
CA MET A 93 -2.28 6.11 19.46
C MET A 93 -0.84 5.81 19.89
N THR A 94 -0.58 4.57 20.28
CA THR A 94 0.77 4.04 20.48
C THR A 94 1.36 3.60 19.14
N VAL A 95 2.69 3.49 19.03
CA VAL A 95 3.33 3.00 17.80
C VAL A 95 2.87 1.57 17.43
N PRO A 96 2.69 0.63 18.38
CA PRO A 96 2.10 -0.68 18.06
C PRO A 96 0.70 -0.61 17.45
N GLU A 97 -0.20 0.22 17.99
CA GLU A 97 -1.55 0.41 17.43
C GLU A 97 -1.47 0.97 15.99
N ILE A 98 -0.53 1.89 15.73
CA ILE A 98 -0.28 2.44 14.39
C ILE A 98 0.27 1.36 13.44
N VAL A 99 1.19 0.51 13.91
CA VAL A 99 1.75 -0.60 13.13
C VAL A 99 0.66 -1.59 12.71
N GLU A 100 -0.22 -1.94 13.64
CA GLU A 100 -1.35 -2.85 13.42
C GLU A 100 -2.33 -2.28 12.38
N GLU A 101 -2.68 -1.00 12.51
CA GLU A 101 -3.61 -0.33 11.59
C GLU A 101 -3.10 -0.27 10.14
N ILE A 102 -1.81 0.04 9.94
CA ILE A 102 -1.26 0.27 8.60
C ILE A 102 -0.60 -0.99 8.02
N GLY A 103 -0.32 -2.01 8.83
CA GLY A 103 0.38 -3.23 8.41
C GLY A 103 1.83 -3.00 7.98
N LEU A 104 2.49 -1.99 8.55
CA LEU A 104 3.87 -1.62 8.21
C LEU A 104 4.90 -2.31 9.11
N ASP A 105 6.15 -2.39 8.63
CA ASP A 105 7.26 -2.85 9.46
C ASP A 105 7.42 -1.96 10.71
N PRO A 106 7.56 -2.55 11.92
CA PRO A 106 7.72 -1.78 13.15
C PRO A 106 8.91 -0.83 13.11
N SER A 107 10.08 -1.28 12.64
CA SER A 107 11.31 -0.47 12.61
C SER A 107 11.15 0.76 11.72
N ARG A 108 10.57 0.58 10.53
CA ARG A 108 10.24 1.67 9.60
C ARG A 108 9.24 2.65 10.22
N THR A 109 8.23 2.13 10.93
CA THR A 109 7.22 2.97 11.60
C THR A 109 7.86 3.79 12.72
N TYR A 110 8.70 3.19 13.57
CA TYR A 110 9.43 3.93 14.61
C TYR A 110 10.37 5.00 14.03
N SER A 111 11.09 4.68 12.96
CA SER A 111 11.98 5.62 12.29
C SER A 111 11.20 6.82 11.74
N LYS A 112 10.12 6.56 11.00
CA LYS A 112 9.28 7.63 10.44
C LYS A 112 8.57 8.43 11.54
N MET A 113 8.10 7.79 12.61
CA MET A 113 7.52 8.48 13.77
C MET A 113 8.50 9.42 14.46
N ARG A 114 9.80 9.07 14.52
CA ARG A 114 10.84 9.97 15.03
C ARG A 114 10.98 11.21 14.15
N GLU A 115 11.04 11.02 12.83
CA GLU A 115 11.11 12.13 11.88
C GLU A 115 9.91 13.08 11.99
N LEU A 116 8.70 12.53 12.10
CA LEU A 116 7.47 13.31 12.32
C LEU A 116 7.50 14.08 13.65
N LEU A 117 8.08 13.48 14.70
CA LEU A 117 8.23 14.13 16.01
C LEU A 117 9.24 15.27 15.95
N ASP A 118 10.39 15.07 15.30
CA ASP A 118 11.45 16.06 15.16
C ASP A 118 10.96 17.32 14.42
N ARG A 119 9.98 17.15 13.52
CA ARG A 119 9.32 18.25 12.79
C ARG A 119 8.04 18.77 13.47
N SER A 120 7.78 18.34 14.70
CA SER A 120 6.57 18.69 15.46
C SER A 120 5.26 18.39 14.74
N MET A 121 5.25 17.46 13.77
CA MET A 121 4.05 17.00 13.05
C MET A 121 3.16 16.13 13.93
N VAL A 122 3.77 15.43 14.88
CA VAL A 122 3.09 14.72 15.95
C VAL A 122 3.56 15.24 17.30
N ILE A 123 2.70 15.08 18.31
CA ILE A 123 3.04 15.33 19.72
C ILE A 123 2.98 14.01 20.48
N LYS A 124 3.85 13.87 21.48
CA LYS A 124 3.92 12.71 22.37
C LYS A 124 3.38 13.07 23.75
N THR A 125 2.39 12.31 24.23
CA THR A 125 1.86 12.37 25.60
C THR A 125 2.03 11.01 26.25
N GLY A 126 3.03 10.87 27.12
CA GLY A 126 3.43 9.57 27.66
C GLY A 126 3.91 8.64 26.55
N HIS A 127 3.22 7.51 26.35
CA HIS A 127 3.52 6.54 25.27
C HIS A 127 2.61 6.68 24.05
N ARG A 128 1.70 7.65 24.05
CA ARG A 128 0.75 7.89 22.96
C ARG A 128 1.16 9.11 22.15
N TYR A 129 0.78 9.10 20.88
CA TYR A 129 1.09 10.11 19.89
C TYR A 129 -0.20 10.60 19.23
N SER A 130 -0.27 11.88 18.89
CA SER A 130 -1.36 12.45 18.10
C SER A 130 -0.80 13.47 17.11
N VAL A 131 -1.52 13.70 16.02
CA VAL A 131 -1.17 14.76 15.06
C VAL A 131 -1.21 16.13 15.74
N ASN A 132 -0.20 16.95 15.50
CA ASN A 132 -0.09 18.28 16.10
C ASN A 132 -0.84 19.33 15.28
N LEU A 133 -2.17 19.32 15.36
CA LEU A 133 -3.02 20.26 14.62
C LEU A 133 -2.89 21.72 15.08
N ARG A 134 -2.19 21.99 16.20
CA ARG A 134 -1.87 23.35 16.64
C ARG A 134 -0.74 23.97 15.82
N VAL A 135 0.25 23.18 15.44
CA VAL A 135 1.38 23.61 14.60
C VAL A 135 1.07 23.41 13.13
N TRP A 136 0.34 22.34 12.79
CA TRP A 136 0.00 21.96 11.42
C TRP A 136 -1.53 21.90 11.22
N PRO A 137 -2.22 23.05 11.25
CA PRO A 137 -3.68 23.08 11.12
C PRO A 137 -4.17 22.54 9.76
N GLU A 138 -3.37 22.67 8.70
CA GLU A 138 -3.68 22.16 7.36
C GLU A 138 -3.86 20.63 7.33
N PHE A 139 -3.20 19.91 8.25
CA PHE A 139 -3.30 18.47 8.32
C PHE A 139 -4.70 17.99 8.69
N GLY A 140 -5.50 18.79 9.41
CA GLY A 140 -6.85 18.37 9.80
C GLY A 140 -7.72 18.01 8.58
N GLN A 141 -7.80 18.92 7.61
CA GLN A 141 -8.56 18.69 6.38
C GLN A 141 -7.87 17.67 5.48
N LEU A 142 -6.55 17.76 5.31
CA LEU A 142 -5.79 16.83 4.48
C LEU A 142 -6.01 15.37 4.90
N LEU A 143 -5.89 15.08 6.21
CA LEU A 143 -6.02 13.71 6.71
C LEU A 143 -7.46 13.21 6.64
N ALA A 144 -8.45 14.10 6.77
CA ALA A 144 -9.85 13.75 6.53
C ALA A 144 -10.10 13.41 5.05
N ASP A 145 -9.62 14.24 4.12
CA ASP A 145 -9.76 14.00 2.68
C ASP A 145 -9.01 12.74 2.24
N LEU A 146 -7.82 12.50 2.80
CA LEU A 146 -7.01 11.32 2.50
C LEU A 146 -7.68 10.03 2.99
N ARG A 147 -8.32 10.05 4.16
CA ARG A 147 -9.11 8.92 4.66
C ARG A 147 -10.31 8.65 3.76
N ARG A 148 -11.12 9.68 3.46
CA ARG A 148 -12.28 9.55 2.56
C ARG A 148 -11.86 9.04 1.18
N TYR A 149 -10.76 9.55 0.65
CA TYR A 149 -10.21 9.12 -0.63
C TYR A 149 -9.81 7.64 -0.64
N LYS A 150 -9.36 7.09 0.50
CA LYS A 150 -9.09 5.65 0.64
C LYS A 150 -10.38 4.84 0.85
N GLU A 151 -11.35 5.39 1.58
CA GLU A 151 -12.66 4.77 1.84
C GLU A 151 -13.52 4.63 0.58
N VAL A 152 -13.49 5.61 -0.34
CA VAL A 152 -14.24 5.55 -1.61
C VAL A 152 -13.87 4.31 -2.44
N SER A 153 -12.68 3.74 -2.27
CA SER A 153 -12.30 2.47 -2.94
C SER A 153 -12.97 1.22 -2.34
N ILE A 154 -13.53 1.33 -1.14
CA ILE A 154 -14.24 0.24 -0.44
C ILE A 154 -15.74 0.26 -0.78
N GLU A 155 -16.30 1.41 -1.21
CA GLU A 155 -17.72 1.54 -1.58
C GLU A 155 -18.12 0.64 -2.77
N ASP A 156 -17.14 0.27 -3.62
CA ASP A 156 -17.33 -0.61 -4.78
C ASP A 156 -17.26 -2.11 -4.44
N VAL A 157 -17.32 -2.52 -3.17
CA VAL A 157 -17.20 -3.92 -2.74
C VAL A 157 -18.52 -4.43 -2.13
N PRO A 158 -18.91 -5.71 -2.34
CA PRO A 158 -20.09 -6.28 -1.69
C PRO A 158 -20.07 -6.15 -0.16
N ILE A 159 -21.23 -5.87 0.45
CA ILE A 159 -21.37 -5.66 1.91
C ILE A 159 -20.88 -6.87 2.74
N SER A 160 -21.01 -8.09 2.22
CA SER A 160 -20.59 -9.33 2.88
C SER A 160 -19.10 -9.64 2.71
N ALA A 161 -18.34 -8.80 2.00
CA ALA A 161 -16.96 -9.06 1.68
C ALA A 161 -16.02 -8.83 2.88
N SER A 162 -14.96 -9.62 2.92
CA SER A 162 -13.81 -9.39 3.80
C SER A 162 -12.72 -8.69 3.00
N VAL A 163 -12.36 -7.46 3.37
CA VAL A 163 -11.39 -6.63 2.65
C VAL A 163 -9.97 -6.85 3.20
N TYR A 164 -9.04 -7.23 2.34
CA TYR A 164 -7.64 -7.50 2.69
C TYR A 164 -6.71 -6.35 2.30
N HIS A 165 -7.01 -5.66 1.21
CA HIS A 165 -6.30 -4.45 0.79
C HIS A 165 -7.32 -3.45 0.28
N ALA A 166 -7.20 -2.19 0.70
CA ALA A 166 -7.96 -1.08 0.16
C ALA A 166 -6.97 -0.03 -0.35
N GLY A 167 -6.72 -0.07 -1.66
CA GLY A 167 -5.89 0.88 -2.39
C GLY A 167 -6.77 1.70 -3.33
N ARG A 168 -6.28 2.82 -3.85
CA ARG A 168 -7.09 3.69 -4.71
C ARG A 168 -7.26 3.14 -6.14
N GLU A 169 -6.31 2.33 -6.62
CA GLU A 169 -6.43 1.67 -7.93
C GLU A 169 -7.21 0.36 -7.84
N GLU A 170 -7.19 -0.30 -6.68
CA GLU A 170 -7.92 -1.54 -6.47
C GLU A 170 -8.14 -1.84 -4.98
N THR A 171 -9.20 -2.58 -4.72
CA THR A 171 -9.51 -3.20 -3.44
C THR A 171 -9.49 -4.71 -3.62
N VAL A 172 -8.70 -5.40 -2.79
CA VAL A 172 -8.63 -6.86 -2.75
C VAL A 172 -9.51 -7.36 -1.62
N PHE A 173 -10.47 -8.22 -1.95
CA PHE A 173 -11.45 -8.72 -1.02
C PHE A 173 -11.80 -10.20 -1.27
N SER A 174 -12.51 -10.82 -0.35
CA SER A 174 -13.12 -12.14 -0.55
C SER A 174 -14.58 -12.19 -0.17
N CYS A 175 -15.35 -13.02 -0.88
CA CYS A 175 -16.72 -13.38 -0.55
C CYS A 175 -17.05 -14.76 -1.16
N ASP A 176 -18.26 -15.26 -0.94
CA ASP A 176 -18.66 -16.56 -1.50
C ASP A 176 -18.74 -16.52 -3.02
N ARG A 177 -19.27 -15.41 -3.56
CA ARG A 177 -19.30 -15.12 -5.00
C ARG A 177 -19.52 -13.63 -5.24
N ALA A 178 -18.80 -13.05 -6.19
CA ALA A 178 -19.06 -11.70 -6.69
C ALA A 178 -18.99 -11.70 -8.22
N ASP A 179 -20.13 -11.48 -8.87
CA ASP A 179 -20.17 -11.33 -10.32
C ASP A 179 -19.70 -9.91 -10.71
N GLY A 180 -18.99 -9.80 -11.84
CA GLY A 180 -18.49 -8.51 -12.35
C GLY A 180 -17.11 -8.09 -11.82
N TYR A 181 -16.50 -8.85 -10.92
CA TYR A 181 -15.14 -8.60 -10.40
C TYR A 181 -14.15 -9.63 -10.92
N ILE A 182 -12.88 -9.21 -11.02
CA ILE A 182 -11.81 -10.07 -11.51
C ILE A 182 -11.26 -10.93 -10.37
N ARG A 183 -11.20 -12.25 -10.56
CA ARG A 183 -10.65 -13.19 -9.57
C ARG A 183 -9.15 -12.95 -9.42
N THR A 184 -8.63 -13.13 -8.20
CA THR A 184 -7.21 -12.92 -7.91
C THR A 184 -6.73 -13.79 -6.75
N ALA A 185 -5.48 -13.62 -6.31
CA ALA A 185 -4.87 -14.37 -5.22
C ALA A 185 -5.11 -15.89 -5.34
N PHE A 186 -5.56 -16.55 -4.27
CA PHE A 186 -5.79 -17.98 -4.22
C PHE A 186 -6.81 -18.50 -5.23
N SER A 187 -7.76 -17.67 -5.67
CA SER A 187 -8.76 -18.07 -6.67
C SER A 187 -8.17 -18.33 -8.06
N ARG A 188 -6.95 -17.85 -8.32
CA ARG A 188 -6.23 -18.07 -9.58
C ARG A 188 -5.10 -19.10 -9.50
N TYR A 189 -4.82 -19.67 -8.34
CA TYR A 189 -3.67 -20.59 -8.18
C TYR A 189 -3.73 -21.80 -9.10
N GLY A 190 -4.93 -22.31 -9.40
CA GLY A 190 -5.12 -23.42 -10.35
C GLY A 190 -4.60 -23.09 -11.76
N GLU A 191 -4.69 -21.84 -12.20
CA GLU A 191 -4.17 -21.39 -13.50
C GLU A 191 -2.63 -21.43 -13.55
N TYR A 192 -1.99 -21.40 -12.38
CA TYR A 192 -0.56 -21.55 -12.17
C TYR A 192 -0.19 -22.96 -11.70
N GLY A 193 -1.05 -23.95 -11.94
CA GLY A 193 -0.81 -25.35 -11.63
C GLY A 193 -0.61 -25.63 -10.14
N ILE A 194 -1.27 -24.86 -9.27
CA ILE A 194 -1.41 -25.14 -7.85
C ILE A 194 -2.89 -25.35 -7.58
N ASP A 195 -3.29 -26.62 -7.56
CA ASP A 195 -4.67 -27.03 -7.27
C ASP A 195 -4.98 -26.80 -5.79
N PHE A 196 -5.43 -25.58 -5.50
CA PHE A 196 -5.91 -25.13 -4.21
C PHE A 196 -7.30 -24.52 -4.38
N VAL A 197 -8.28 -25.07 -3.65
CA VAL A 197 -9.65 -24.56 -3.63
C VAL A 197 -9.84 -23.82 -2.30
N PRO A 198 -9.81 -22.49 -2.29
CA PRO A 198 -10.07 -21.73 -1.08
C PRO A 198 -11.54 -21.84 -0.66
N GLY A 199 -11.82 -21.69 0.64
CA GLY A 199 -13.20 -21.71 1.15
C GLY A 199 -14.04 -20.50 0.76
N LYS A 200 -13.40 -19.43 0.28
CA LYS A 200 -14.02 -18.23 -0.31
C LYS A 200 -13.27 -17.88 -1.59
N GLU A 201 -13.93 -17.14 -2.48
CA GLU A 201 -13.27 -16.59 -3.65
C GLU A 201 -12.68 -15.21 -3.36
N TYR A 202 -11.56 -14.92 -4.00
CA TYR A 202 -10.82 -13.66 -3.85
C TYR A 202 -10.90 -12.87 -5.14
N TYR A 203 -11.15 -11.57 -5.01
CA TYR A 203 -11.41 -10.65 -6.12
C TYR A 203 -10.61 -9.36 -5.96
N SER A 204 -10.40 -8.67 -7.07
CA SER A 204 -9.94 -7.29 -7.14
C SER A 204 -11.02 -6.41 -7.80
N THR A 205 -11.13 -5.16 -7.36
CA THR A 205 -11.92 -4.13 -8.06
C THR A 205 -11.20 -3.55 -9.28
N SER A 206 -9.95 -3.95 -9.53
CA SER A 206 -9.23 -3.58 -10.75
C SER A 206 -9.97 -4.06 -12.00
N ASP A 207 -9.89 -3.27 -13.07
CA ASP A 207 -10.35 -3.61 -14.42
C ASP A 207 -9.31 -4.40 -15.23
N ARG A 208 -8.11 -4.59 -14.67
CA ARG A 208 -7.00 -5.31 -15.33
C ARG A 208 -6.90 -6.74 -14.84
N GLU A 209 -6.69 -7.64 -15.79
CA GLU A 209 -6.42 -9.05 -15.49
C GLU A 209 -5.09 -9.16 -14.71
N PRO A 210 -5.08 -9.73 -13.48
CA PRO A 210 -3.90 -9.71 -12.63
C PRO A 210 -2.83 -10.66 -13.16
N ASP A 211 -1.61 -10.17 -13.37
CA ASP A 211 -0.49 -11.01 -13.75
C ASP A 211 0.05 -11.84 -12.57
N LEU A 212 1.12 -12.60 -12.82
CA LEU A 212 1.74 -13.49 -11.83
C LEU A 212 2.19 -12.72 -10.56
N ASP A 213 2.79 -11.54 -10.74
CA ASP A 213 3.25 -10.68 -9.65
C ASP A 213 2.07 -10.13 -8.84
N THR A 214 1.01 -9.70 -9.54
CA THR A 214 -0.20 -9.17 -8.93
C THR A 214 -0.93 -10.24 -8.12
N VAL A 215 -1.10 -11.45 -8.68
CA VAL A 215 -1.68 -12.60 -7.97
C VAL A 215 -0.89 -12.93 -6.70
N PHE A 216 0.44 -12.90 -6.78
CA PHE A 216 1.29 -13.13 -5.63
C PHE A 216 1.15 -12.02 -4.57
N LEU A 217 1.23 -10.75 -4.98
CA LEU A 217 1.05 -9.60 -4.11
C LEU A 217 -0.30 -9.63 -3.37
N HIS A 218 -1.38 -9.96 -4.08
CA HIS A 218 -2.72 -10.06 -3.48
C HIS A 218 -2.79 -11.21 -2.48
N SER A 219 -2.12 -12.33 -2.75
CA SER A 219 -2.00 -13.41 -1.78
C SER A 219 -1.29 -12.95 -0.51
N LEU A 220 -0.23 -12.15 -0.63
CA LEU A 220 0.49 -11.55 0.50
C LEU A 220 -0.40 -10.61 1.31
N TYR A 221 -1.23 -9.79 0.67
CA TYR A 221 -2.20 -8.95 1.38
C TYR A 221 -3.18 -9.77 2.22
N VAL A 222 -3.67 -10.88 1.68
CA VAL A 222 -4.58 -11.77 2.41
C VAL A 222 -3.89 -12.40 3.61
N ILE A 223 -2.70 -13.00 3.43
CA ILE A 223 -2.01 -13.70 4.54
C ILE A 223 -1.42 -12.75 5.58
N SER A 224 -1.28 -11.47 5.25
CA SER A 224 -0.91 -10.43 6.24
C SER A 224 -2.03 -10.16 7.24
N LYS A 225 -3.29 -10.48 6.89
CA LYS A 225 -4.49 -10.24 7.71
C LYS A 225 -5.22 -11.52 8.11
N SER A 226 -4.69 -12.68 7.76
CA SER A 226 -5.31 -13.98 8.00
C SER A 226 -4.36 -14.92 8.73
N ASP A 227 -4.88 -15.58 9.76
CA ASP A 227 -4.17 -16.63 10.50
C ASP A 227 -4.36 -18.03 9.90
N ASP A 228 -4.98 -18.16 8.72
CA ASP A 228 -5.13 -19.46 8.06
C ASP A 228 -3.76 -19.96 7.55
N TRP A 229 -3.22 -20.93 8.27
CA TRP A 229 -1.94 -21.57 7.97
C TRP A 229 -1.90 -22.20 6.57
N ARG A 230 -3.03 -22.64 6.02
CA ARG A 230 -3.10 -23.23 4.68
C ARG A 230 -2.81 -22.17 3.63
N LEU A 231 -3.41 -20.99 3.77
CA LEU A 231 -3.16 -19.85 2.86
C LEU A 231 -1.67 -19.48 2.87
N LYS A 232 -1.07 -19.36 4.05
CA LYS A 232 0.37 -19.11 4.21
C LYS A 232 1.24 -20.18 3.53
N MET A 233 0.92 -21.46 3.75
CA MET A 233 1.62 -22.58 3.10
C MET A 233 1.52 -22.50 1.57
N PHE A 234 0.32 -22.29 1.02
CA PHE A 234 0.14 -22.22 -0.43
C PHE A 234 0.80 -20.97 -1.04
N THR A 235 0.80 -19.83 -0.35
CA THR A 235 1.56 -18.64 -0.79
C THR A 235 3.06 -18.91 -0.83
N LEU A 236 3.60 -19.64 0.15
CA LEU A 236 5.01 -20.04 0.15
C LEU A 236 5.32 -21.01 -0.99
N ILE A 237 4.48 -22.01 -1.25
CA ILE A 237 4.63 -22.93 -2.39
C ILE A 237 4.59 -22.14 -3.71
N PHE A 238 3.64 -21.21 -3.86
CA PHE A 238 3.52 -20.33 -5.02
C PHE A 238 4.79 -19.51 -5.23
N TYR A 239 5.29 -18.87 -4.16
CA TYR A 239 6.56 -18.15 -4.19
C TYR A 239 7.70 -19.04 -4.67
N CYS A 240 7.91 -20.20 -4.05
CA CYS A 240 9.02 -21.07 -4.41
C CYS A 240 8.93 -21.60 -5.85
N LYS A 241 7.73 -21.85 -6.35
CA LYS A 241 7.48 -22.27 -7.74
C LYS A 241 7.89 -21.21 -8.75
N TYR A 242 7.73 -19.93 -8.41
CA TYR A 242 7.88 -18.81 -9.33
C TYR A 242 8.95 -17.78 -8.92
N LYS A 243 9.78 -18.07 -7.92
CA LYS A 243 10.70 -17.12 -7.28
C LYS A 243 11.60 -16.34 -8.24
N GLU A 244 12.01 -16.93 -9.36
CA GLU A 244 12.89 -16.30 -10.36
C GLU A 244 12.15 -15.26 -11.23
N ARG A 245 10.82 -15.28 -11.20
CA ARG A 245 9.93 -14.40 -11.95
C ARG A 245 9.18 -13.41 -11.07
N LEU A 246 9.21 -13.61 -9.76
CA LEU A 246 8.42 -12.82 -8.81
C LEU A 246 9.20 -11.63 -8.27
N SER A 247 8.55 -10.48 -8.30
CA SER A 247 8.98 -9.30 -7.57
C SER A 247 8.70 -9.48 -6.06
N MET A 248 9.66 -9.13 -5.21
CA MET A 248 9.51 -9.25 -3.76
C MET A 248 9.08 -7.91 -3.14
N PRO A 249 7.80 -7.74 -2.78
CA PRO A 249 7.35 -6.51 -2.15
C PRO A 249 7.88 -6.41 -0.71
N ALA A 250 8.10 -5.17 -0.25
CA ALA A 250 8.60 -4.92 1.09
C ALA A 250 7.46 -4.96 2.15
N LEU A 251 6.86 -6.14 2.34
CA LEU A 251 5.82 -6.41 3.34
C LEU A 251 6.38 -7.22 4.52
N PRO A 252 5.94 -6.99 5.77
CA PRO A 252 6.41 -7.76 6.94
C PRO A 252 6.27 -9.27 6.78
N VAL A 253 5.13 -9.73 6.23
CA VAL A 253 4.84 -11.15 5.99
C VAL A 253 5.83 -11.82 5.03
N VAL A 254 6.48 -11.04 4.15
CA VAL A 254 7.52 -11.56 3.24
C VAL A 254 8.78 -11.89 4.04
N SER A 255 9.15 -11.07 5.02
CA SER A 255 10.29 -11.38 5.91
C SER A 255 10.02 -12.66 6.71
N GLU A 256 8.81 -12.81 7.22
CA GLU A 256 8.39 -14.03 7.93
C GLU A 256 8.47 -15.27 7.04
N MET A 257 7.95 -15.19 5.82
CA MET A 257 8.01 -16.26 4.83
C MET A 257 9.46 -16.67 4.52
N LEU A 258 10.35 -15.69 4.34
CA LEU A 258 11.78 -15.94 4.11
C LEU A 258 12.46 -16.56 5.33
N ASP A 259 12.08 -16.16 6.55
CA ASP A 259 12.55 -16.77 7.78
C ASP A 259 12.12 -18.24 7.89
N VAL A 260 10.88 -18.57 7.49
CA VAL A 260 10.40 -19.96 7.41
C VAL A 260 11.20 -20.77 6.40
N LEU A 261 11.49 -20.21 5.22
CA LEU A 261 12.33 -20.84 4.21
C LEU A 261 13.77 -21.04 4.67
N ALA A 262 14.27 -20.21 5.58
CA ALA A 262 15.55 -20.39 6.26
C ALA A 262 15.50 -21.43 7.40
N GLY A 263 14.37 -22.10 7.60
CA GLY A 263 14.17 -23.12 8.63
C GLY A 263 13.86 -22.56 10.02
N LYS A 264 13.60 -21.25 10.15
CA LYS A 264 13.23 -20.65 11.44
C LYS A 264 11.77 -20.96 11.76
N LYS A 265 11.48 -21.14 13.06
CA LYS A 265 10.10 -21.31 13.54
C LYS A 265 9.45 -19.93 13.67
N VAL A 266 8.45 -19.66 12.83
CA VAL A 266 7.66 -18.41 12.86
C VAL A 266 6.24 -18.73 13.33
N LYS A 267 5.70 -17.92 14.25
CA LYS A 267 4.35 -18.12 14.81
C LYS A 267 3.30 -18.04 13.70
N GLY A 268 2.36 -19.00 13.68
CA GLY A 268 1.27 -19.03 12.70
C GLY A 268 1.67 -19.57 11.32
N TRP A 269 2.93 -19.97 11.13
CA TRP A 269 3.41 -20.65 9.93
C TRP A 269 3.61 -22.13 10.21
N VAL A 270 3.36 -22.95 9.18
CA VAL A 270 3.69 -24.38 9.22
C VAL A 270 5.21 -24.53 9.14
N PRO A 271 5.85 -25.43 9.91
CA PRO A 271 7.27 -25.72 9.77
C PRO A 271 7.63 -26.26 8.38
N LEU A 272 8.82 -25.90 7.88
CA LEU A 272 9.30 -26.32 6.56
C LEU A 272 9.20 -27.84 6.30
N PRO A 273 9.59 -28.74 7.24
CA PRO A 273 9.53 -30.19 7.01
C PRO A 273 8.11 -30.69 6.70
N GLU A 274 7.09 -30.11 7.33
CA GLU A 274 5.68 -30.48 7.12
C GLU A 274 5.14 -29.99 5.76
N MET A 275 5.75 -28.94 5.19
CA MET A 275 5.37 -28.41 3.88
C MET A 275 6.04 -29.13 2.71
N LYS A 276 7.14 -29.86 2.93
CA LYS A 276 7.93 -30.51 1.85
C LYS A 276 7.09 -31.47 1.02
N GLU A 277 6.33 -32.34 1.68
CA GLU A 277 5.47 -33.32 1.00
C GLU A 277 4.41 -32.63 0.12
N ARG A 278 3.81 -31.54 0.64
CA ARG A 278 2.81 -30.78 -0.11
C ARG A 278 3.42 -30.03 -1.29
N ALA A 279 4.61 -29.46 -1.13
CA ALA A 279 5.31 -28.72 -2.18
C ALA A 279 5.73 -29.63 -3.34
N GLN A 280 6.17 -30.85 -3.04
CA GLN A 280 6.53 -31.86 -4.05
C GLN A 280 5.37 -32.19 -4.99
N MET A 281 4.13 -32.22 -4.49
CA MET A 281 2.93 -32.43 -5.33
C MET A 281 2.78 -31.38 -6.44
N TYR A 282 3.36 -30.20 -6.27
CA TYR A 282 3.32 -29.09 -7.22
C TYR A 282 4.64 -28.85 -7.95
N GLY A 283 5.58 -29.81 -7.87
CA GLY A 283 6.90 -29.74 -8.51
C GLY A 283 7.86 -28.74 -7.84
N VAL A 284 7.64 -28.43 -6.56
CA VAL A 284 8.45 -27.49 -5.79
C VAL A 284 9.34 -28.25 -4.81
N ASP A 285 10.66 -28.07 -4.92
CA ASP A 285 11.64 -28.60 -3.97
C ASP A 285 11.98 -27.54 -2.91
N LEU A 286 11.43 -27.72 -1.71
CA LEU A 286 11.76 -26.91 -0.55
C LEU A 286 13.03 -27.48 0.10
N LYS A 287 14.17 -26.85 -0.18
CA LYS A 287 15.47 -27.21 0.41
C LYS A 287 15.48 -26.94 1.91
#